data_AF-A0A923WLA2-F1
#
_entry.id   AF-A0A923WLA2-F1
#
_cell.length_a   1.000
_cell.length_b   1.000
_cell.length_c   1.000
_cell.angle_alpha   90.00
_cell.angle_beta   90.00
_cell.angle_gamma   90.00
#
_symmetry.space_group_name_H-M   'P 1'
#
loop_
_entity.id
_entity.type
_entity.pdbx_description
1 polymer ?
#
loop_
_entity_poly.entity_id
_entity_poly.type
_entity_poly.pdbx_seq_one_letter_code
_entity_poly.pdbx_strand_id
1 'polypeptide(L)'
;MKTAQKKILLISIFLPVALASSMAKANTSTFANFFDNTGSKKFIFNNNTTTKSGSFSTSMDPVTFNYASLNVDAALQGPLRAHLTMTSSQETKIAAFKETQSKVVYQAIDGITTMVFNLDTPYRGLKNLLTVKFSRTSTDEVYLSGLNGSSNSTLTADNEFQDVTYTSDFLNFSYVTGENFALSFSGQTPKVGINLADGLLNSFSSDGVGTFAAAPLPAVIVLPEPESSAILLAGLGVMGFMHFRRKTWPSIKHPRIMD
;
A
#
# COMPACT_ATOMS: atom_id res chain seq x y z
N MET A 1 -3.18 -34.58 -79.30
CA MET A 1 -3.62 -33.70 -78.19
C MET A 1 -2.44 -33.44 -77.28
N LYS A 2 -1.84 -32.26 -77.38
CA LYS A 2 -0.78 -31.77 -76.48
C LYS A 2 -1.38 -30.63 -75.67
N THR A 3 -1.48 -30.79 -74.36
CA THR A 3 -1.88 -29.69 -73.46
C THR A 3 -1.08 -29.75 -72.17
N ALA A 4 -0.60 -28.58 -71.77
CA ALA A 4 0.60 -28.34 -70.99
C ALA A 4 0.49 -28.62 -69.48
N GLN A 5 1.61 -29.08 -68.90
CA GLN A 5 1.82 -29.09 -67.45
C GLN A 5 2.11 -27.67 -66.94
N LYS A 6 1.21 -27.14 -66.10
CA LYS A 6 1.44 -25.93 -65.29
C LYS A 6 2.45 -26.25 -64.18
N LYS A 7 3.63 -25.64 -64.23
CA LYS A 7 4.57 -25.59 -63.10
C LYS A 7 4.05 -24.57 -62.09
N ILE A 8 3.68 -25.04 -60.89
CA ILE A 8 3.33 -24.20 -59.75
C ILE A 8 4.63 -23.95 -58.98
N LEU A 9 5.08 -22.70 -58.98
CA LEU A 9 6.23 -22.22 -58.20
C LEU A 9 5.71 -21.83 -56.81
N LEU A 10 5.99 -22.62 -55.77
CA LEU A 10 5.73 -22.23 -54.39
C LEU A 10 6.81 -21.26 -53.91
N ILE A 11 6.42 -20.02 -53.67
CA ILE A 11 7.23 -18.99 -53.01
C ILE A 11 7.05 -19.19 -51.50
N SER A 12 8.11 -19.62 -50.81
CA SER A 12 8.15 -19.76 -49.35
C SER A 12 8.36 -18.39 -48.71
N ILE A 13 7.30 -17.85 -48.09
CA ILE A 13 7.36 -16.61 -47.31
C ILE A 13 7.75 -17.00 -45.88
N PHE A 14 9.00 -16.75 -45.48
CA PHE A 14 9.42 -16.80 -44.08
C PHE A 14 8.88 -15.57 -43.36
N LEU A 15 7.83 -15.74 -42.54
CA LEU A 15 7.48 -14.73 -41.53
C LEU A 15 8.46 -14.83 -40.36
N PRO A 16 9.09 -13.73 -39.90
CA PRO A 16 9.72 -13.71 -38.60
C PRO A 16 8.62 -13.77 -37.53
N VAL A 17 8.52 -14.92 -36.84
CA VAL A 17 7.79 -15.03 -35.59
C VAL A 17 8.59 -14.25 -34.56
N ALA A 18 8.13 -13.03 -34.23
CA ALA A 18 8.58 -12.35 -33.03
C ALA A 18 8.15 -13.22 -31.85
N LEU A 19 9.12 -13.86 -31.19
CA LEU A 19 8.92 -14.43 -29.86
C LEU A 19 8.58 -13.27 -28.93
N ALA A 20 7.30 -13.03 -28.73
CA ALA A 20 6.82 -12.25 -27.61
C ALA A 20 7.24 -13.01 -26.35
N SER A 21 8.33 -12.58 -25.72
CA SER A 21 8.61 -12.93 -24.34
C SER A 21 7.48 -12.32 -23.51
N SER A 22 6.47 -13.10 -23.16
CA SER A 22 5.56 -12.71 -22.08
C SER A 22 6.44 -12.57 -20.85
N MET A 23 6.69 -11.33 -20.43
CA MET A 23 7.29 -11.08 -19.12
C MET A 23 6.38 -11.78 -18.12
N ALA A 24 6.87 -12.86 -17.51
CA ALA A 24 6.18 -13.48 -16.39
C ALA A 24 6.11 -12.42 -15.29
N LYS A 25 4.92 -11.84 -15.08
CA LYS A 25 4.71 -10.86 -14.02
C LYS A 25 4.95 -11.58 -12.68
N ALA A 26 5.74 -10.96 -11.82
CA ALA A 26 6.06 -11.54 -10.52
C ALA A 26 4.78 -11.68 -9.68
N ASN A 27 4.56 -12.88 -9.11
CA ASN A 27 3.46 -13.10 -8.17
C ASN A 27 3.65 -12.17 -6.96
N THR A 28 2.62 -11.38 -6.65
CA THR A 28 2.61 -10.56 -5.44
C THR A 28 2.62 -11.44 -4.21
N SER A 29 3.37 -11.01 -3.20
CA SER A 29 3.48 -11.71 -1.92
C SER A 29 2.94 -10.82 -0.81
N THR A 30 2.09 -11.39 0.06
CA THR A 30 1.56 -10.67 1.22
C THR A 30 2.71 -10.31 2.16
N PHE A 31 2.86 -9.02 2.43
CA PHE A 31 3.91 -8.49 3.30
C PHE A 31 3.36 -7.86 4.58
N ALA A 32 2.06 -7.58 4.63
CA ALA A 32 1.40 -7.04 5.82
C ALA A 32 -0.08 -7.41 5.87
N ASN A 33 -0.63 -7.42 7.08
CA ASN A 33 -2.06 -7.56 7.32
C ASN A 33 -2.48 -6.75 8.54
N PHE A 34 -3.79 -6.51 8.64
CA PHE A 34 -4.39 -5.95 9.84
C PHE A 34 -5.74 -6.60 10.14
N PHE A 35 -6.17 -6.49 11.38
CA PHE A 35 -7.50 -6.87 11.82
C PHE A 35 -8.04 -5.92 12.89
N ASP A 36 -9.32 -5.58 12.78
CA ASP A 36 -10.06 -4.85 13.80
C ASP A 36 -10.39 -5.79 14.97
N ASN A 37 -9.98 -5.39 16.17
CA ASN A 37 -10.15 -6.17 17.40
C ASN A 37 -11.29 -5.67 18.29
N THR A 38 -12.03 -4.66 17.86
CA THR A 38 -12.96 -3.95 18.73
C THR A 38 -14.41 -4.39 18.59
N GLY A 39 -14.77 -5.04 17.47
CA GLY A 39 -16.16 -5.38 17.15
C GLY A 39 -17.10 -4.17 17.13
N SER A 40 -16.55 -2.96 16.99
CA SER A 40 -17.25 -1.70 17.20
C SER A 40 -17.75 -1.06 15.90
N LYS A 41 -17.69 -1.79 14.77
CA LYS A 41 -18.16 -1.36 13.45
C LYS A 41 -17.64 0.00 13.01
N LYS A 42 -16.32 0.16 13.07
CA LYS A 42 -15.64 1.45 12.90
C LYS A 42 -15.41 1.87 11.46
N PHE A 43 -15.50 0.95 10.51
CA PHE A 43 -15.46 1.28 9.08
C PHE A 43 -16.81 1.81 8.65
N ILE A 44 -16.85 3.09 8.31
CA ILE A 44 -18.06 3.76 7.85
C ILE A 44 -17.91 3.99 6.35
N PHE A 45 -18.85 3.43 5.59
CA PHE A 45 -19.07 3.79 4.21
C PHE A 45 -20.27 4.74 4.15
N ASN A 46 -20.02 5.96 3.69
CA ASN A 46 -21.05 6.96 3.50
C ASN A 46 -21.30 7.13 2.01
N ASN A 47 -22.53 6.87 1.61
CA ASN A 47 -23.03 7.24 0.31
C ASN A 47 -23.71 8.62 0.38
N ASN A 48 -23.34 9.50 -0.55
CA ASN A 48 -23.97 10.79 -0.74
C ASN A 48 -24.82 10.76 -2.01
N THR A 49 -26.14 10.80 -1.82
CA THR A 49 -27.13 10.72 -2.89
C THR A 49 -27.16 11.98 -3.76
N THR A 50 -26.76 13.13 -3.22
CA THR A 50 -26.74 14.42 -3.94
C THR A 50 -25.60 14.47 -4.95
N THR A 51 -24.40 14.09 -4.53
CA THR A 51 -23.20 14.07 -5.38
C THR A 51 -23.00 12.73 -6.10
N LYS A 52 -23.80 11.71 -5.77
CA LYS A 52 -23.67 10.32 -6.23
C LYS A 52 -22.26 9.77 -6.00
N SER A 53 -21.78 9.91 -4.77
CA SER A 53 -20.42 9.52 -4.38
C SER A 53 -20.42 8.64 -3.13
N GLY A 54 -19.58 7.61 -3.12
CA GLY A 54 -19.24 6.84 -1.93
C GLY A 54 -17.96 7.34 -1.29
N SER A 55 -17.87 7.28 0.04
CA SER A 55 -16.67 7.66 0.78
C SER A 55 -16.47 6.73 1.96
N PHE A 56 -15.21 6.40 2.24
CA PHE A 56 -14.84 5.70 3.46
C PHE A 56 -14.32 6.67 4.52
N SER A 57 -14.68 6.39 5.76
CA SER A 57 -14.14 7.07 6.94
C SER A 57 -13.94 6.09 8.09
N THR A 58 -12.79 6.18 8.74
CA THR A 58 -12.52 5.66 10.10
C THR A 58 -11.85 6.79 10.90
N SER A 59 -11.90 6.75 12.23
CA SER A 59 -11.43 7.85 13.08
C SER A 59 -10.45 7.37 14.14
N MET A 60 -9.20 7.13 13.74
CA MET A 60 -8.15 6.60 14.62
C MET A 60 -8.65 5.39 15.41
N ASP A 61 -9.04 4.34 14.69
CA ASP A 61 -9.60 3.15 15.30
C ASP A 61 -8.48 2.16 15.64
N PRO A 62 -8.47 1.57 16.85
CA PRO A 62 -7.40 0.68 17.25
C PRO A 62 -7.51 -0.64 16.49
N VAL A 63 -6.39 -1.04 15.90
CA VAL A 63 -6.25 -2.26 15.11
C VAL A 63 -5.00 -3.01 15.56
N THR A 64 -4.93 -4.29 15.21
CA THR A 64 -3.67 -5.01 15.25
C THR A 64 -3.11 -5.15 13.85
N PHE A 65 -1.86 -4.76 13.69
CA PHE A 65 -1.11 -4.78 12.44
C PHE A 65 0.03 -5.79 12.55
N ASN A 66 0.37 -6.46 11.47
CA ASN A 66 1.51 -7.39 11.45
C ASN A 66 2.21 -7.34 10.09
N TYR A 67 3.54 -7.25 10.09
CA TYR A 67 4.35 -7.54 8.91
C TYR A 67 4.41 -9.05 8.70
N ALA A 68 4.02 -9.51 7.51
CA ALA A 68 4.15 -10.89 7.08
C ALA A 68 5.41 -11.04 6.24
N SER A 69 6.15 -12.14 6.41
CA SER A 69 7.22 -12.54 5.48
C SER A 69 8.37 -11.53 5.30
N LEU A 70 8.55 -10.57 6.22
CA LEU A 70 9.63 -9.58 6.22
C LEU A 70 10.50 -9.75 7.46
N ASN A 71 11.82 -9.63 7.27
CA ASN A 71 12.79 -9.62 8.38
C ASN A 71 12.98 -8.20 8.91
N VAL A 72 11.94 -7.65 9.55
CA VAL A 72 11.98 -6.36 10.24
C VAL A 72 12.69 -6.47 11.59
N ASP A 73 13.08 -5.33 12.17
CA ASP A 73 13.64 -5.28 13.53
C ASP A 73 12.75 -6.01 14.54
N ALA A 74 13.36 -6.64 15.54
CA ALA A 74 12.65 -7.50 16.51
C ALA A 74 11.48 -6.80 17.22
N ALA A 75 11.58 -5.48 17.44
CA ALA A 75 10.52 -4.67 18.04
C ALA A 75 9.28 -4.46 17.13
N LEU A 76 9.42 -4.72 15.83
CA LEU A 76 8.38 -4.62 14.81
C LEU A 76 7.88 -6.01 14.35
N GLN A 77 8.37 -7.08 14.96
CA GLN A 77 7.93 -8.44 14.65
C GLN A 77 6.69 -8.82 15.46
N GLY A 78 5.79 -9.59 14.82
CA GLY A 78 4.56 -10.06 15.44
C GLY A 78 3.44 -9.00 15.51
N PRO A 79 2.39 -9.27 16.30
CA PRO A 79 1.23 -8.38 16.42
C PRO A 79 1.59 -7.02 17.04
N LEU A 80 1.45 -5.95 16.26
CA LEU A 80 1.68 -4.57 16.67
C LEU A 80 0.35 -3.87 16.97
N ARG A 81 0.32 -3.11 18.06
CA ARG A 81 -0.81 -2.23 18.38
C ARG A 81 -0.69 -0.94 17.58
N ALA A 82 -1.73 -0.62 16.84
CA ALA A 82 -1.76 0.53 15.94
C ALA A 82 -3.14 1.19 15.92
N HIS A 83 -3.19 2.42 15.39
CA HIS A 83 -4.43 3.09 15.02
C HIS A 83 -4.52 3.25 13.51
N LEU A 84 -5.70 2.96 12.97
CA LEU A 84 -6.05 3.12 11.56
C LEU A 84 -6.87 4.39 11.35
N THR A 85 -6.48 5.19 10.38
CA THR A 85 -7.34 6.21 9.77
C THR A 85 -7.52 5.91 8.30
N MET A 86 -8.75 5.87 7.82
CA MET A 86 -9.12 5.70 6.44
C MET A 86 -9.98 6.89 6.03
N THR A 87 -9.60 7.58 4.96
CA THR A 87 -10.33 8.75 4.46
C THR A 87 -10.33 8.74 2.94
N SER A 88 -11.50 8.90 2.35
CA SER A 88 -11.65 9.19 0.92
C SER A 88 -11.72 10.70 0.69
N SER A 89 -10.90 11.20 -0.22
CA SER A 89 -11.09 12.53 -0.82
C SER A 89 -12.34 12.50 -1.70
N GLN A 90 -13.16 13.56 -1.63
CA GLN A 90 -14.33 13.67 -2.48
C GLN A 90 -13.92 14.29 -3.81
N GLU A 91 -13.89 13.51 -4.88
CA GLU A 91 -14.12 14.03 -6.23
C GLU A 91 -15.18 13.19 -6.93
N THR A 92 -15.97 13.87 -7.76
CA THR A 92 -17.25 13.39 -8.29
C THR A 92 -17.13 12.33 -9.39
N LYS A 93 -17.82 11.21 -9.07
CA LYS A 93 -18.73 10.39 -9.87
C LYS A 93 -18.16 9.15 -10.58
N ILE A 94 -18.66 8.00 -10.13
CA ILE A 94 -19.03 6.91 -11.05
C ILE A 94 -20.45 6.39 -10.83
N ALA A 95 -21.08 6.17 -11.98
CA ALA A 95 -22.38 5.58 -12.23
C ALA A 95 -22.27 4.11 -12.68
N ALA A 96 -23.41 3.42 -12.58
CA ALA A 96 -23.70 2.03 -12.96
C ALA A 96 -23.30 0.99 -11.91
N PHE A 97 -24.10 0.96 -10.84
CA PHE A 97 -24.53 -0.30 -10.26
C PHE A 97 -24.85 -1.29 -11.39
N LYS A 98 -24.16 -2.44 -11.38
CA LYS A 98 -24.48 -3.59 -12.22
C LYS A 98 -24.99 -4.69 -11.31
N GLU A 99 -26.31 -4.84 -11.20
CA GLU A 99 -26.84 -6.12 -10.72
C GLU A 99 -26.50 -7.15 -11.78
N THR A 100 -25.61 -8.07 -11.43
CA THR A 100 -25.48 -9.29 -12.22
C THR A 100 -26.66 -10.21 -11.86
N GLN A 101 -27.00 -11.15 -12.74
CA GLN A 101 -28.02 -12.19 -12.43
C GLN A 101 -27.73 -12.95 -11.11
N SER A 102 -26.49 -12.85 -10.61
CA SER A 102 -25.98 -13.43 -9.37
C SER A 102 -26.31 -12.66 -8.08
N LYS A 103 -27.12 -11.59 -8.10
CA LYS A 103 -27.42 -10.71 -6.93
C LYS A 103 -26.19 -10.03 -6.32
N VAL A 104 -25.05 -10.01 -7.01
CA VAL A 104 -23.87 -9.28 -6.55
C VAL A 104 -24.07 -7.81 -6.91
N VAL A 105 -23.84 -6.95 -5.93
CA VAL A 105 -23.85 -5.49 -6.09
C VAL A 105 -22.42 -5.00 -6.17
N TYR A 106 -22.19 -4.04 -7.05
CA TYR A 106 -20.91 -3.35 -7.22
C TYR A 106 -21.12 -1.86 -7.07
N GLN A 107 -20.28 -1.23 -6.27
CA GLN A 107 -20.22 0.21 -6.12
C GLN A 107 -18.79 0.67 -6.40
N ALA A 108 -18.62 1.41 -7.48
CA ALA A 108 -17.37 2.07 -7.77
C ALA A 108 -17.05 3.11 -6.70
N ILE A 109 -15.79 3.17 -6.30
CA ILE A 109 -15.22 4.19 -5.44
C ILE A 109 -14.49 5.17 -6.33
N ASP A 110 -14.94 6.43 -6.30
CA ASP A 110 -14.34 7.51 -7.06
C ASP A 110 -13.65 8.48 -6.11
N GLY A 111 -12.46 8.92 -6.49
CA GLY A 111 -11.55 9.69 -5.64
C GLY A 111 -10.41 8.88 -5.00
N ILE A 112 -9.48 9.60 -4.38
CA ILE A 112 -8.32 9.01 -3.72
C ILE A 112 -8.71 8.62 -2.30
N THR A 113 -8.56 7.34 -1.96
CA THR A 113 -8.70 6.87 -0.59
C THR A 113 -7.33 6.61 0.02
N THR A 114 -7.11 7.16 1.21
CA THR A 114 -5.88 6.98 1.98
C THR A 114 -6.18 6.20 3.26
N MET A 115 -5.46 5.11 3.50
CA MET A 115 -5.41 4.40 4.78
C MET A 115 -4.05 4.62 5.42
N VAL A 116 -4.03 4.95 6.71
CA VAL A 116 -2.79 5.18 7.47
C VAL A 116 -2.83 4.33 8.73
N PHE A 117 -1.81 3.50 8.90
CA PHE A 117 -1.58 2.67 10.08
C PHE A 117 -0.42 3.27 10.88
N ASN A 118 -0.71 3.78 12.08
CA ASN A 118 0.31 4.33 12.98
C ASN A 118 0.48 3.46 14.22
N LEU A 119 1.72 3.17 14.60
CA LEU A 119 2.04 2.58 15.90
C LEU A 119 1.50 3.44 17.06
N ASP A 120 0.96 2.78 18.07
CA ASP A 120 0.57 3.41 19.33
C ASP A 120 1.79 3.97 20.07
N THR A 121 2.86 3.17 20.10
CA THR A 121 4.15 3.52 20.71
C THR A 121 5.18 3.65 19.59
N PRO A 122 5.65 4.87 19.27
CA PRO A 122 6.65 5.07 18.22
C PRO A 122 7.92 4.25 18.46
N TYR A 123 8.45 3.63 17.41
CA TYR A 123 9.75 2.96 17.44
C TYR A 123 10.81 3.91 16.91
N ARG A 124 11.77 4.29 17.76
CA ARG A 124 12.84 5.25 17.42
C ARG A 124 12.32 6.59 16.87
N GLY A 125 11.16 7.03 17.38
CA GLY A 125 10.50 8.27 16.95
C GLY A 125 9.67 8.16 15.67
N LEU A 126 9.68 6.99 15.01
CA LEU A 126 8.90 6.69 13.81
C LEU A 126 7.61 5.95 14.16
N LYS A 127 6.56 6.13 13.37
CA LYS A 127 5.23 5.58 13.70
C LYS A 127 4.44 5.05 12.52
N ASN A 128 4.69 5.51 11.30
CA ASN A 128 3.92 5.11 10.13
C ASN A 128 4.32 3.69 9.70
N LEU A 129 3.51 2.70 10.09
CA LEU A 129 3.71 1.30 9.71
C LEU A 129 3.47 1.12 8.22
N LEU A 130 2.37 1.68 7.74
CA LEU A 130 1.97 1.62 6.35
C LEU A 130 0.97 2.74 6.07
N THR A 131 1.20 3.46 4.99
CA THR A 131 0.19 4.31 4.37
C THR A 131 -0.10 3.75 2.98
N VAL A 132 -1.38 3.45 2.74
CA VAL A 132 -1.89 2.97 1.47
C VAL A 132 -2.70 4.08 0.82
N LYS A 133 -2.39 4.41 -0.42
CA LYS A 133 -3.23 5.30 -1.24
C LYS A 133 -3.71 4.52 -2.44
N PHE A 134 -5.01 4.62 -2.72
CA PHE A 134 -5.58 4.02 -3.90
C PHE A 134 -6.63 4.89 -4.57
N SER A 135 -6.71 4.80 -5.89
CA SER A 135 -7.71 5.46 -6.73
C SER A 135 -7.94 4.66 -8.01
N ARG A 136 -9.05 4.96 -8.68
CA ARG A 136 -9.27 4.52 -10.07
C ARG A 136 -8.17 5.03 -10.99
N THR A 137 -8.04 4.40 -12.15
CA THR A 137 -7.38 5.00 -13.33
C THR A 137 -8.45 5.57 -14.27
N SER A 138 -8.04 6.05 -15.45
CA SER A 138 -8.98 6.48 -16.49
C SER A 138 -9.85 5.34 -17.02
N THR A 139 -9.36 4.09 -16.98
CA THR A 139 -10.00 2.93 -17.62
C THR A 139 -10.65 1.97 -16.64
N ASP A 140 -10.14 1.89 -15.41
CA ASP A 140 -10.57 0.88 -14.44
C ASP A 140 -10.90 1.50 -13.08
N GLU A 141 -11.94 0.95 -12.46
CA GLU A 141 -12.52 1.45 -11.23
C GLU A 141 -12.10 0.57 -10.05
N VAL A 142 -12.08 1.16 -8.85
CA VAL A 142 -11.97 0.41 -7.60
C VAL A 142 -13.39 0.06 -7.16
N TYR A 143 -13.70 -1.23 -6.96
CA TYR A 143 -15.05 -1.65 -6.61
C TYR A 143 -15.16 -2.17 -5.19
N LEU A 144 -16.13 -1.61 -4.46
CA LEU A 144 -16.74 -2.28 -3.32
C LEU A 144 -17.80 -3.26 -3.86
N SER A 145 -17.71 -4.53 -3.47
CA SER A 145 -18.64 -5.56 -3.94
C SER A 145 -19.17 -6.44 -2.83
N GLY A 146 -20.42 -6.91 -2.96
CA GLY A 146 -21.04 -7.81 -1.99
C GLY A 146 -22.33 -8.42 -2.52
N LEU A 147 -22.84 -9.46 -1.85
CA LEU A 147 -24.15 -10.02 -2.21
C LEU A 147 -25.26 -9.14 -1.65
N ASN A 148 -26.30 -8.87 -2.45
CA ASN A 148 -27.47 -8.13 -1.99
C ASN A 148 -28.13 -8.85 -0.79
N GLY A 149 -28.36 -8.12 0.30
CA GLY A 149 -28.85 -8.66 1.57
C GLY A 149 -27.79 -9.34 2.46
N SER A 150 -26.51 -9.30 2.08
CA SER A 150 -25.38 -9.82 2.87
C SER A 150 -24.95 -8.85 3.98
N SER A 151 -24.29 -9.37 5.01
CA SER A 151 -23.60 -8.56 6.02
C SER A 151 -22.11 -8.41 5.72
N ASN A 152 -21.68 -8.79 4.52
CA ASN A 152 -20.30 -8.86 4.10
C ASN A 152 -20.10 -8.24 2.71
N SER A 153 -19.00 -7.51 2.56
CA SER A 153 -18.54 -6.98 1.29
C SER A 153 -17.01 -6.98 1.24
N THR A 154 -16.46 -6.81 0.05
CA THR A 154 -15.01 -6.77 -0.19
C THR A 154 -14.65 -5.55 -1.02
N LEU A 155 -13.46 -5.01 -0.77
CA LEU A 155 -12.84 -3.96 -1.57
C LEU A 155 -11.45 -4.44 -1.94
N THR A 156 -11.18 -4.52 -3.24
CA THR A 156 -9.90 -4.97 -3.77
C THR A 156 -9.41 -3.98 -4.81
N ALA A 157 -8.11 -3.76 -4.86
CA ALA A 157 -7.48 -3.07 -5.97
C ALA A 157 -6.08 -3.63 -6.18
N ASP A 158 -5.64 -3.55 -7.42
CA ASP A 158 -4.29 -3.89 -7.84
C ASP A 158 -3.74 -2.78 -8.74
N ASN A 159 -2.42 -2.65 -8.75
CA ASN A 159 -1.76 -1.60 -9.50
C ASN A 159 -1.70 -1.85 -11.02
N GLU A 160 -2.28 -2.96 -11.51
CA GLU A 160 -2.36 -3.23 -12.96
C GLU A 160 -3.47 -2.41 -13.59
N PHE A 161 -4.58 -2.30 -12.88
CA PHE A 161 -5.78 -1.63 -13.35
C PHE A 161 -6.02 -0.33 -12.57
N GLN A 162 -5.70 -0.28 -11.29
CA GLN A 162 -5.93 0.87 -10.43
C GLN A 162 -4.61 1.53 -10.03
N ASP A 163 -4.67 2.75 -9.50
CA ASP A 163 -3.51 3.36 -8.86
C ASP A 163 -3.47 2.87 -7.41
N VAL A 164 -2.44 2.11 -7.03
CA VAL A 164 -2.21 1.66 -5.65
C VAL A 164 -0.77 1.97 -5.29
N THR A 165 -0.55 2.71 -4.20
CA THR A 165 0.79 3.07 -3.73
C THR A 165 0.94 2.90 -2.24
N TYR A 166 2.16 2.53 -1.82
CA TYR A 166 2.52 2.33 -0.43
C TYR A 166 3.66 3.25 0.00
N THR A 167 3.59 3.71 1.24
CA THR A 167 4.70 4.38 1.93
C THR A 167 4.78 3.89 3.38
N SER A 168 5.97 3.94 3.97
CA SER A 168 6.21 3.48 5.34
C SER A 168 7.45 4.17 5.90
N ASP A 169 7.54 4.30 7.22
CA ASP A 169 8.78 4.71 7.89
C ASP A 169 9.79 3.55 7.99
N PHE A 170 9.34 2.30 7.84
CA PHE A 170 10.12 1.08 8.09
C PHE A 170 10.43 0.28 6.83
N LEU A 171 9.70 0.53 5.74
CA LEU A 171 9.81 -0.19 4.48
C LEU A 171 10.07 0.77 3.31
N ASN A 172 10.93 0.37 2.39
CA ASN A 172 11.19 1.08 1.14
C ASN A 172 10.51 0.38 -0.04
N PHE A 173 9.61 1.11 -0.71
CA PHE A 173 8.83 0.65 -1.87
C PHE A 173 9.40 1.11 -3.22
N SER A 174 10.58 1.76 -3.26
CA SER A 174 11.14 2.35 -4.49
C SER A 174 11.42 1.37 -5.64
N TYR A 175 11.43 0.06 -5.35
CA TYR A 175 11.67 -1.01 -6.32
C TYR A 175 10.45 -1.91 -6.52
N VAL A 176 9.33 -1.60 -5.85
CA VAL A 176 8.08 -2.36 -5.99
C VAL A 176 7.39 -1.90 -7.27
N THR A 177 6.88 -2.87 -8.03
CA THR A 177 6.19 -2.64 -9.31
C THR A 177 4.83 -3.32 -9.38
N GLY A 178 4.43 -4.02 -8.33
CA GLY A 178 3.19 -4.78 -8.24
C GLY A 178 2.55 -4.67 -6.86
N GLU A 179 1.79 -3.61 -6.59
CA GLU A 179 1.02 -3.43 -5.37
C GLU A 179 -0.42 -3.94 -5.51
N ASN A 180 -0.93 -4.64 -4.50
CA ASN A 180 -2.38 -4.87 -4.38
C ASN A 180 -2.79 -5.03 -2.93
N PHE A 181 -4.09 -4.87 -2.69
CA PHE A 181 -4.68 -5.11 -1.39
C PHE A 181 -6.05 -5.78 -1.53
N ALA A 182 -6.45 -6.43 -0.44
CA ALA A 182 -7.81 -6.90 -0.25
C ALA A 182 -8.29 -6.51 1.13
N LEU A 183 -9.42 -5.80 1.19
CA LEU A 183 -10.15 -5.52 2.41
C LEU A 183 -11.43 -6.34 2.43
N SER A 184 -11.75 -6.90 3.59
CA SER A 184 -13.01 -7.59 3.84
C SER A 184 -13.76 -6.89 4.96
N PHE A 185 -15.00 -6.54 4.69
CA PHE A 185 -15.91 -5.93 5.63
C PHE A 185 -16.94 -6.95 6.09
N SER A 186 -17.21 -6.99 7.38
CA SER A 186 -18.14 -7.95 7.99
C SER A 186 -19.02 -7.29 9.04
N GLY A 187 -20.13 -7.95 9.36
CA GLY A 187 -21.08 -7.41 10.34
C GLY A 187 -21.77 -6.13 9.90
N GLN A 188 -21.87 -5.88 8.58
CA GLN A 188 -22.42 -4.64 8.03
C GLN A 188 -23.80 -4.31 8.57
N THR A 189 -23.97 -3.05 8.98
CA THR A 189 -25.26 -2.52 9.42
C THR A 189 -25.43 -1.09 8.92
N PRO A 190 -26.46 -0.82 8.08
CA PRO A 190 -27.35 -1.77 7.41
C PRO A 190 -26.63 -2.82 6.55
N LYS A 191 -27.32 -3.92 6.21
CA LYS A 191 -26.80 -4.94 5.29
C LYS A 191 -26.55 -4.34 3.90
N VAL A 192 -25.67 -4.97 3.12
CA VAL A 192 -25.45 -4.68 1.71
C VAL A 192 -26.79 -4.62 1.00
N GLY A 193 -27.07 -3.49 0.37
CA GLY A 193 -28.34 -3.28 -0.31
C GLY A 193 -28.29 -2.00 -1.10
N ILE A 194 -29.21 -1.90 -2.05
CA ILE A 194 -29.30 -0.76 -2.96
C ILE A 194 -30.39 0.18 -2.44
N ASN A 195 -30.09 1.47 -2.44
CA ASN A 195 -31.13 2.48 -2.36
C ASN A 195 -31.79 2.59 -3.74
N LEU A 196 -33.03 2.10 -3.86
CA LEU A 196 -33.78 2.05 -5.11
C LEU A 196 -34.06 3.44 -5.70
N ALA A 197 -34.01 4.51 -4.91
CA ALA A 197 -34.20 5.87 -5.40
C ALA A 197 -33.03 6.36 -6.27
N ASP A 198 -31.81 5.98 -5.89
CA ASP A 198 -30.58 6.53 -6.47
C ASP A 198 -29.74 5.50 -7.23
N GLY A 199 -30.04 4.20 -7.05
CA GLY A 199 -29.32 3.10 -7.67
C GLY A 199 -27.90 2.90 -7.09
N LEU A 200 -27.70 3.30 -5.84
CA LEU A 200 -26.40 3.28 -5.15
C LEU A 200 -26.43 2.37 -3.93
N LEU A 201 -25.27 1.96 -3.45
CA LEU A 201 -25.17 1.19 -2.21
C LEU A 201 -25.64 2.01 -0.99
N ASN A 202 -26.35 1.38 -0.06
CA ASN A 202 -26.67 2.00 1.22
C ASN A 202 -25.39 2.32 2.00
N SER A 203 -25.38 3.45 2.73
CA SER A 203 -24.35 3.69 3.74
C SER A 203 -24.37 2.57 4.78
N PHE A 204 -23.21 2.18 5.30
CA PHE A 204 -23.10 1.14 6.32
C PHE A 204 -21.95 1.40 7.29
N SER A 205 -22.03 0.73 8.43
CA SER A 205 -20.94 0.55 9.39
C SER A 205 -20.54 -0.93 9.44
N SER A 206 -19.25 -1.23 9.57
CA SER A 206 -18.74 -2.60 9.60
C SER A 206 -17.42 -2.74 10.35
N ASP A 207 -17.09 -3.98 10.71
CA ASP A 207 -15.72 -4.35 11.10
C ASP A 207 -14.92 -4.65 9.83
N GLY A 208 -13.60 -4.41 9.88
CA GLY A 208 -12.73 -4.54 8.71
C GLY A 208 -11.45 -5.32 9.02
N VAL A 209 -11.04 -6.13 8.06
CA VAL A 209 -9.73 -6.79 8.02
C VAL A 209 -9.12 -6.58 6.65
N GLY A 210 -7.80 -6.66 6.55
CA GLY A 210 -7.16 -6.52 5.25
C GLY A 210 -5.77 -7.07 5.15
N THR A 211 -5.36 -7.32 3.91
CA THR A 211 -4.04 -7.80 3.52
C THR A 211 -3.45 -6.91 2.45
N PHE A 212 -2.13 -6.76 2.49
CA PHE A 212 -1.35 -5.96 1.55
C PHE A 212 -0.26 -6.83 0.95
N ALA A 213 -0.16 -6.80 -0.38
CA ALA A 213 0.84 -7.54 -1.11
C ALA A 213 1.63 -6.65 -2.06
N ALA A 214 2.86 -7.06 -2.32
CA ALA A 214 3.81 -6.36 -3.17
C ALA A 214 4.63 -7.37 -4.01
N ALA A 215 5.04 -6.97 -5.21
CA ALA A 215 6.04 -7.64 -6.02
C ALA A 215 7.02 -6.62 -6.63
N PRO A 216 8.35 -6.81 -6.45
CA PRO A 216 8.98 -7.62 -5.41
C PRO A 216 8.54 -7.19 -3.99
N LEU A 217 8.90 -7.97 -2.96
CA LEU A 217 8.69 -7.54 -1.57
C LEU A 217 9.47 -6.25 -1.29
N PRO A 218 8.92 -5.33 -0.47
CA PRO A 218 9.61 -4.09 -0.13
C PRO A 218 10.88 -4.38 0.69
N ALA A 219 11.88 -3.52 0.55
CA ALA A 219 13.10 -3.61 1.33
C ALA A 219 12.87 -3.09 2.75
N VAL A 220 13.43 -3.76 3.75
CA VAL A 220 13.42 -3.27 5.14
C VAL A 220 14.44 -2.14 5.28
N ILE A 221 14.00 -1.01 5.84
CA ILE A 221 14.89 0.12 6.13
C ILE A 221 15.67 -0.22 7.39
N VAL A 222 17.00 -0.29 7.28
CA VAL A 222 17.87 -0.46 8.44
C VAL A 222 17.89 0.87 9.19
N LEU A 223 17.25 0.90 10.36
CA LEU A 223 17.26 2.06 11.22
C LEU A 223 18.58 2.07 12.01
N PRO A 224 19.38 3.16 11.97
CA PRO A 224 20.51 3.30 12.87
C PRO A 224 20.03 3.33 14.32
N GLU A 225 20.75 2.68 15.22
CA GLU A 225 20.42 2.75 16.64
C GLU A 225 20.70 4.18 17.15
N PRO A 226 19.82 4.76 17.99
CA PRO A 226 20.04 6.09 18.54
C PRO A 226 21.38 6.20 19.27
N GLU A 227 21.78 5.14 19.97
CA GLU A 227 23.06 5.07 20.69
C GLU A 227 24.26 5.00 19.75
N SER A 228 24.16 4.24 18.65
CA SER A 228 25.21 4.20 17.61
C SER A 228 25.43 5.56 16.98
N SER A 229 24.35 6.33 16.78
CA SER A 229 24.40 7.69 16.26
C SER A 229 25.05 8.66 17.26
N ALA A 230 24.71 8.53 18.54
CA ALA A 230 25.30 9.32 19.62
C ALA A 230 26.80 9.04 19.78
N ILE A 231 27.22 7.78 19.70
CA ILE A 231 28.64 7.39 19.77
C ILE A 231 29.40 7.89 18.56
N LEU A 232 28.82 7.82 17.35
CA LEU A 232 29.42 8.40 16.15
C LEU A 232 29.65 9.91 16.30
N LEU A 233 28.64 10.65 16.76
CA LEU A 233 28.73 12.09 16.99
C LEU A 233 29.73 12.42 18.11
N ALA A 234 29.74 11.65 19.20
CA ALA A 234 30.72 11.79 20.27
C ALA A 234 32.15 11.55 19.76
N GLY A 235 32.36 10.51 18.95
CA GLY A 235 33.65 10.19 18.33
C GLY A 235 34.13 11.31 17.40
N LEU A 236 33.25 11.84 16.56
CA LEU A 236 33.56 12.98 15.69
C LEU A 236 33.86 14.25 16.51
N GLY A 237 33.11 14.49 17.59
CA GLY A 237 33.35 15.61 18.51
C GLY A 237 34.73 15.54 19.17
N VAL A 238 35.13 14.35 19.66
CA VAL A 238 36.46 14.13 20.24
C VAL A 238 37.56 14.34 19.21
N MET A 239 37.39 13.84 17.98
CA MET A 239 38.36 14.03 16.89
C MET A 239 38.49 15.51 16.50
N GLY A 240 37.39 16.23 16.42
CA GLY A 240 37.38 17.68 16.21
C GLY A 240 38.13 18.43 17.31
N PHE A 241 37.83 18.14 18.58
CA PHE A 241 38.49 18.73 19.73
C PHE A 241 40.01 18.45 19.74
N MET A 242 40.42 17.21 19.44
CA MET A 242 41.83 16.85 19.32
C MET A 242 42.53 17.60 18.18
N HIS A 243 41.87 17.81 17.04
CA HIS A 243 42.42 18.59 15.93
C HIS A 243 42.65 20.07 16.32
N PHE A 244 41.68 20.69 16.99
CA PHE A 244 41.83 22.06 17.48
C PHE A 244 42.95 22.17 18.51
N ARG A 245 43.02 21.25 19.47
CA ARG A 245 44.08 21.24 20.49
C ARG A 245 45.48 21.08 19.89
N ARG A 246 45.63 20.31 18.80
CA ARG A 246 46.90 20.17 18.07
C ARG A 246 47.33 21.47 17.38
N LYS A 247 46.40 22.26 16.86
CA LYS A 247 46.70 23.54 16.19
C LYS A 247 47.00 24.68 17.15
N THR A 248 46.43 24.67 18.35
CA THR A 248 46.53 25.79 19.29
C THR A 248 47.61 25.64 20.35
N TRP A 249 48.31 24.50 20.43
CA TRP A 249 49.37 24.33 21.42
C TRP A 249 50.66 25.06 20.97
N PRO A 250 51.17 26.04 21.74
CA PRO A 250 52.45 26.66 21.45
C PRO A 250 53.54 25.61 21.62
N SER A 251 54.38 25.43 20.61
CA SER A 251 55.62 24.65 20.72
C SER A 251 56.43 25.21 21.89
N ILE A 252 56.50 24.45 22.99
CA ILE A 252 57.38 24.78 24.11
C ILE A 252 58.80 24.62 23.57
N LYS A 253 59.43 25.74 23.22
CA LYS A 253 60.85 25.77 22.90
C LYS A 253 61.60 25.35 24.16
N HIS A 254 62.25 24.19 24.12
CA HIS A 254 63.15 23.76 25.18
C HIS A 254 64.19 24.86 25.45
N PRO A 255 64.37 25.30 26.71
CA PRO A 255 65.41 26.27 27.04
C PRO A 255 66.77 25.63 26.75
N ARG A 256 67.56 26.29 25.89
CA ARG A 256 68.98 25.96 25.73
C ARG A 256 69.65 26.25 27.07
N ILE A 257 70.15 25.19 27.69
CA ILE A 257 71.14 25.30 28.76
C ILE A 257 72.40 25.85 28.07
N MET A 258 72.78 27.08 28.44
CA MET A 258 74.07 27.66 28.05
C MET A 258 75.04 27.40 29.20
N ASP A 259 76.15 26.74 28.86
CA ASP A 259 77.33 26.53 29.70
C ASP A 259 78.08 27.84 29.96
#